data_AF-A0A7S4A8C5-F1
#
_entry.id   AF-A0A7S4A8C5-F1
#
_cell.length_a   1.000
_cell.length_b   1.000
_cell.length_c   1.000
_cell.angle_alpha   90.00
_cell.angle_beta   90.00
_cell.angle_gamma   90.00
#
_symmetry.space_group_name_H-M   'P 1'
#
loop_
_entity.id
_entity.type
_entity.pdbx_description
1 polymer ?
#
loop_
_entity_poly.entity_id
_entity_poly.type
_entity_poly.pdbx_seq_one_letter_code
_entity_poly.pdbx_strand_id
1 'polypeptide(L)'
;MGKKDEEPPPMDAATRRTVANIQADWDNRELVEIVQLNLLTITKFLNDFDSATRYKLARVNEKLTRLERTLDSCEAAVRATLEGESSSSSPPPRKPPPPSSSPTKKKPPPPPSPPKKKPPPPPPKK
;
A
#
# COMPACT_ATOMS: atom_id res chain seq x y z
N MET A 1 -49.38 -60.38 -17.69
CA MET A 1 -48.09 -60.38 -18.43
C MET A 1 -47.21 -59.30 -17.84
N GLY A 2 -46.36 -59.68 -16.87
CA GLY A 2 -45.47 -58.75 -16.17
C GLY A 2 -44.26 -58.44 -17.04
N LYS A 3 -43.99 -57.15 -17.26
CA LYS A 3 -42.71 -56.70 -17.79
C LYS A 3 -41.67 -57.02 -16.70
N LYS A 4 -40.81 -58.00 -16.95
CA LYS A 4 -39.62 -58.24 -16.14
C LYS A 4 -38.84 -56.94 -16.08
N ASP A 5 -38.53 -56.49 -14.88
CA ASP A 5 -37.60 -55.41 -14.62
C ASP A 5 -36.28 -55.73 -15.32
N GLU A 6 -36.07 -55.11 -16.49
CA GLU A 6 -34.88 -55.29 -17.30
C GLU A 6 -33.77 -54.48 -16.61
N GLU A 7 -32.96 -55.19 -15.84
CA GLU A 7 -31.79 -54.62 -15.18
C GLU A 7 -30.92 -53.95 -16.26
N PRO A 8 -30.55 -52.66 -16.09
CA PRO A 8 -29.83 -51.94 -17.12
C PRO A 8 -28.54 -52.69 -17.47
N PRO A 9 -28.17 -52.77 -18.75
CA PRO A 9 -27.03 -53.56 -19.19
C PRO A 9 -25.77 -53.13 -18.45
N PRO A 10 -24.91 -54.09 -18.04
CA PRO A 10 -23.72 -53.78 -17.27
C PRO A 10 -22.83 -52.84 -18.10
N MET A 11 -22.63 -51.62 -17.58
CA MET A 11 -21.75 -50.63 -18.19
C MET A 11 -20.39 -51.28 -18.47
N ASP A 12 -19.83 -51.09 -19.66
CA ASP A 12 -18.52 -51.62 -19.97
C ASP A 12 -17.44 -50.91 -19.10
N ALA A 13 -16.32 -51.59 -18.87
CA ALA A 13 -15.26 -51.07 -18.01
C ALA A 13 -14.66 -49.75 -18.56
N ALA A 14 -14.67 -49.58 -19.88
CA ALA A 14 -14.25 -48.37 -20.55
C ALA A 14 -15.16 -47.18 -20.21
N THR A 15 -16.49 -47.34 -20.29
CA THR A 15 -17.42 -46.27 -19.92
C THR A 15 -17.32 -45.91 -18.44
N ARG A 16 -17.19 -46.90 -17.54
CA ARG A 16 -16.96 -46.60 -16.10
C ARG A 16 -15.71 -45.75 -15.87
N ARG A 17 -14.62 -46.05 -16.58
CA ARG A 17 -13.38 -45.27 -16.48
C ARG A 17 -13.56 -43.86 -17.02
N THR A 18 -14.27 -43.71 -18.14
CA THR A 18 -14.60 -42.39 -18.70
C THR A 18 -15.44 -41.56 -17.73
N VAL A 19 -16.47 -42.14 -17.11
CA VAL A 19 -17.30 -41.45 -16.11
C VAL A 19 -16.45 -41.02 -14.90
N ALA A 20 -15.57 -41.88 -14.40
CA ALA A 20 -14.66 -41.52 -13.31
C ALA A 20 -13.70 -40.39 -13.69
N ASN A 21 -13.16 -40.40 -14.91
CA ASN A 21 -12.29 -39.33 -15.42
C ASN A 21 -13.05 -38.00 -15.56
N ILE A 22 -14.30 -38.05 -16.02
CA ILE A 22 -15.16 -36.86 -16.12
C ILE A 22 -15.41 -36.30 -14.72
N GLN A 23 -15.76 -37.14 -13.75
CA GLN A 23 -15.97 -36.69 -12.37
C GLN A 23 -14.71 -36.02 -11.79
N ALA A 24 -13.55 -36.65 -11.97
CA ALA A 24 -12.29 -36.07 -11.53
C ALA A 24 -11.98 -34.71 -12.21
N ASP A 25 -12.37 -34.52 -13.47
CA ASP A 25 -12.23 -33.24 -14.16
C ASP A 25 -13.14 -32.16 -13.56
N TRP A 26 -14.38 -32.50 -13.18
CA TRP A 26 -15.29 -31.59 -12.48
C TRP A 26 -14.71 -31.16 -11.14
N ASP A 27 -14.26 -32.11 -10.32
CA ASP A 27 -13.68 -31.83 -9.00
C ASP A 27 -12.43 -30.94 -9.12
N ASN A 28 -11.59 -31.19 -10.12
CA ASN A 28 -10.41 -30.36 -10.39
C ASN A 28 -10.78 -28.94 -10.80
N ARG A 29 -11.81 -28.76 -11.64
CA ARG A 29 -12.28 -27.43 -12.06
C ARG A 29 -12.86 -26.65 -10.88
N GLU A 30 -13.65 -27.30 -10.03
CA GLU A 30 -14.19 -26.69 -8.81
C GLU A 30 -13.06 -26.24 -7.88
N LEU A 31 -12.05 -27.08 -7.66
CA LEU A 31 -10.89 -26.71 -6.84
C LEU A 31 -10.18 -25.49 -7.39
N VAL A 32 -9.94 -25.44 -8.71
CA VAL A 32 -9.31 -24.29 -9.36
C VAL A 32 -10.15 -23.03 -9.17
N GLU A 33 -11.48 -23.10 -9.31
CA GLU A 33 -12.38 -21.97 -9.11
C GLU A 33 -12.38 -21.48 -7.65
N ILE A 34 -12.44 -22.39 -6.68
CA ILE A 34 -12.36 -22.06 -5.25
C ILE A 34 -11.05 -21.32 -4.94
N VAL A 35 -9.91 -21.81 -5.46
CA VAL A 35 -8.61 -21.18 -5.26
C VAL A 35 -8.56 -19.79 -5.89
N GLN A 36 -9.11 -19.63 -7.10
CA GLN A 36 -9.19 -18.32 -7.77
C GLN A 36 -10.04 -17.33 -6.95
N LEU A 37 -11.21 -17.75 -6.46
CA LEU A 37 -12.08 -16.91 -5.65
C LEU A 37 -11.42 -16.51 -4.32
N ASN A 38 -10.71 -17.44 -3.68
CA ASN A 38 -9.96 -17.17 -2.47
C ASN A 38 -8.84 -16.16 -2.70
N LEU A 39 -8.11 -16.27 -3.82
CA LEU A 39 -7.08 -15.29 -4.22
C LEU A 39 -7.67 -13.89 -4.40
N LEU A 40 -8.82 -13.78 -5.09
CA LEU A 40 -9.52 -12.50 -5.25
C LEU A 40 -9.96 -11.93 -3.91
N THR A 41 -10.49 -12.76 -3.02
CA THR A 41 -10.97 -12.36 -1.70
C THR A 41 -9.82 -11.86 -0.82
N ILE A 42 -8.70 -12.58 -0.78
CA ILE A 42 -7.50 -12.17 -0.04
C ILE A 42 -6.95 -10.85 -0.60
N THR A 43 -6.87 -10.72 -1.93
CA THR A 43 -6.38 -9.50 -2.57
C THR A 43 -7.26 -8.30 -2.23
N LYS A 44 -8.59 -8.47 -2.29
CA LYS A 44 -9.54 -7.42 -1.87
C LYS A 44 -9.34 -7.04 -0.41
N PHE A 45 -9.25 -8.02 0.48
CA PHE A 45 -8.96 -7.79 1.89
C PHE A 45 -7.67 -6.98 2.09
N LEU A 46 -6.58 -7.34 1.40
CA LEU A 46 -5.30 -6.65 1.54
C LEU A 46 -5.37 -5.19 1.07
N ASN A 47 -6.13 -4.90 0.01
CA ASN A 47 -6.33 -3.53 -0.47
C ASN A 47 -7.12 -2.68 0.54
N ASP A 48 -8.21 -3.25 1.08
CA ASP A 48 -9.03 -2.58 2.09
C ASP A 48 -8.27 -2.42 3.42
N PHE A 49 -7.48 -3.43 3.79
CA PHE A 49 -6.66 -3.46 4.99
C PHE A 49 -5.52 -2.43 4.93
N ASP A 50 -4.78 -2.34 3.82
CA ASP A 50 -3.73 -1.33 3.64
C ASP A 50 -4.33 0.07 3.79
N SER A 51 -5.41 0.35 3.06
CA SER A 51 -6.09 1.64 3.10
C SER A 51 -6.55 2.01 4.52
N ALA A 52 -7.20 1.08 5.21
CA ALA A 52 -7.66 1.28 6.58
C ALA A 52 -6.50 1.49 7.56
N THR A 53 -5.41 0.74 7.40
CA THR A 53 -4.22 0.84 8.25
C THR A 53 -3.52 2.17 8.06
N ARG A 54 -3.30 2.60 6.81
CA ARG A 54 -2.72 3.91 6.49
C ARG A 54 -3.56 5.05 7.04
N TYR A 55 -4.88 4.99 6.90
CA TYR A 55 -5.78 6.00 7.46
C TYR A 55 -5.69 6.07 8.99
N LYS A 56 -5.74 4.92 9.67
CA LYS A 56 -5.64 4.87 11.15
C LYS A 56 -4.31 5.41 11.64
N LEU A 57 -3.20 5.05 10.98
CA LEU A 57 -1.87 5.55 11.32
C LEU A 57 -1.78 7.08 11.11
N ALA A 58 -2.27 7.59 9.99
CA ALA A 58 -2.30 9.02 9.71
C ALA A 58 -3.10 9.79 10.78
N ARG A 59 -4.24 9.25 11.21
CA ARG A 59 -5.06 9.85 12.26
C ARG A 59 -4.36 9.89 13.62
N VAL A 60 -3.63 8.83 13.98
CA VAL A 60 -2.82 8.81 15.21
C VAL A 60 -1.68 9.83 15.11
N ASN A 61 -0.99 9.86 13.97
CA ASN A 61 0.09 10.82 13.73
C ASN A 61 -0.40 12.27 13.82
N GLU A 62 -1.57 12.58 13.25
CA GLU A 62 -2.16 13.91 13.33
C GLU A 62 -2.47 14.31 14.78
N LYS A 63 -3.05 13.40 15.57
CA LYS A 63 -3.31 13.65 17.00
C LYS A 63 -2.02 13.89 17.77
N LEU A 64 -0.99 13.10 17.50
CA LEU A 64 0.32 13.26 18.12
C LEU A 64 0.92 14.63 17.79
N THR A 65 0.98 14.99 16.51
CA THR A 65 1.50 16.30 16.06
C THR A 65 0.72 17.48 16.67
N ARG A 66 -0.60 17.35 16.85
CA ARG A 66 -1.41 18.39 17.53
C ARG A 66 -1.04 18.52 19.01
N LEU A 67 -0.84 17.39 19.70
CA LEU A 67 -0.42 17.37 21.10
C LEU A 67 0.98 17.96 21.28
N GLU A 68 1.94 17.58 20.44
CA GLU A 68 3.31 18.12 20.44
C GLU A 68 3.30 19.65 20.33
N ARG A 69 2.58 20.20 19.35
CA ARG A 69 2.48 21.67 19.17
C ARG A 69 1.79 22.37 20.34
N THR A 70 0.80 21.73 20.95
CA THR A 70 0.07 22.29 22.09
C THR A 70 0.98 22.30 23.32
N LEU A 71 1.77 21.25 23.51
CA LEU A 71 2.78 21.17 24.56
C LEU A 71 3.84 22.26 24.36
N ASP A 72 4.43 22.36 23.17
CA ASP A 72 5.42 23.39 22.84
C ASP A 72 4.88 24.80 23.12
N SER A 73 3.63 25.07 22.73
CA SER A 73 2.98 26.36 23.00
C SER A 73 2.76 26.60 24.49
N CYS A 74 2.41 25.57 25.26
CA CYS A 74 2.23 25.67 26.70
C CYS A 74 3.57 25.93 27.39
N GLU A 75 4.61 25.19 27.03
CA GLU A 75 5.97 25.40 27.53
C GLU A 75 6.50 26.80 27.23
N ALA A 76 6.28 27.29 26.00
CA ALA A 76 6.67 28.65 25.62
C ALA A 76 5.91 29.72 26.43
N ALA A 77 4.61 29.53 26.67
CA ALA A 77 3.83 30.44 27.50
C ALA A 77 4.33 30.47 28.95
N VAL A 78 4.60 29.31 29.53
CA VAL A 78 5.15 29.19 30.90
C VAL A 78 6.53 29.87 30.97
N ARG A 79 7.44 29.59 30.02
CA ARG A 79 8.75 30.26 29.98
C ARG A 79 8.61 31.77 29.86
N ALA A 80 7.75 32.27 28.97
CA ALA A 80 7.52 33.70 28.81
C ALA A 80 7.00 34.36 30.10
N THR A 81 6.12 33.68 30.85
CA THR A 81 5.65 34.18 32.15
C THR A 81 6.75 34.19 33.22
N LEU A 82 7.64 33.20 33.22
CA LEU A 82 8.75 33.10 34.19
C LEU A 82 9.90 34.06 33.86
N GLU A 83 10.18 34.30 32.57
CA GLU A 83 11.24 35.22 32.10
C GLU A 83 10.78 36.69 32.08
N GLY A 84 9.46 36.93 32.13
CA GLY A 84 8.83 38.26 32.16
C GLY A 84 9.14 39.09 33.41
N GLU A 85 9.70 38.51 34.46
CA GLU A 85 10.10 39.22 35.69
C GLU A 85 11.60 39.58 35.75
N SER A 86 12.45 39.12 34.81
CA SER A 86 13.92 39.27 34.93
C SER A 86 14.59 40.18 33.88
N SER A 87 13.86 40.90 33.02
CA SER A 87 14.50 41.71 31.97
C SER A 87 13.82 43.07 31.68
N SER A 88 13.84 43.98 32.66
CA SER A 88 13.67 45.42 32.40
C SER A 88 14.96 46.11 31.91
N SER A 89 15.93 45.38 31.37
CA SER A 89 17.22 45.94 30.94
C SER A 89 17.26 46.18 29.43
N SER A 90 16.91 47.40 29.05
CA SER A 90 17.46 48.23 27.96
C SER A 90 17.75 47.58 26.58
N PRO A 91 17.20 48.11 25.46
CA PRO A 91 17.55 47.64 24.12
C PRO A 91 19.00 47.99 23.77
N PRO A 92 19.80 47.06 23.18
CA PRO A 92 21.16 47.36 22.76
C PRO A 92 21.17 48.29 21.52
N PRO A 93 22.24 49.09 21.32
CA PRO A 93 22.34 49.99 20.18
C PRO A 93 22.37 49.20 18.86
N ARG A 94 21.51 49.60 17.91
CA ARG A 94 21.46 49.04 16.56
C ARG A 94 22.82 49.20 15.88
N LYS A 95 23.50 48.09 15.56
CA LYS A 95 24.59 48.11 14.57
C LYS A 95 24.00 48.29 13.16
N PRO A 96 24.63 49.09 12.28
CA PRO A 96 24.17 49.30 10.91
C PRO A 96 24.25 48.00 10.09
N PRO A 97 23.37 47.82 9.08
CA PRO A 97 23.33 46.61 8.27
C PRO A 97 24.61 46.47 7.41
N PRO A 98 25.10 45.24 7.18
CA PRO A 98 26.22 45.00 6.26
C PRO A 98 25.81 45.28 4.80
N PRO A 99 26.77 45.64 3.93
CA PRO A 99 26.48 45.87 2.52
C PRO A 99 26.02 44.57 1.84
N SER A 100 24.92 44.69 1.11
CA SER A 100 24.30 43.67 0.25
C SER A 100 25.33 42.87 -0.56
N SER A 101 25.60 41.63 -0.16
CA SER A 101 26.23 40.65 -1.04
C SER A 101 25.17 40.01 -1.92
N SER A 102 25.33 40.21 -3.22
CA SER A 102 24.49 39.70 -4.30
C SER A 102 24.25 38.19 -4.22
N PRO A 103 23.09 37.67 -4.65
CA PRO A 103 22.80 36.25 -4.58
C PRO A 103 23.65 35.47 -5.59
N THR A 104 24.52 34.59 -5.11
CA THR A 104 25.10 33.53 -5.95
C THR A 104 24.00 32.54 -6.31
N LYS A 105 23.61 32.53 -7.59
CA LYS A 105 22.69 31.55 -8.17
C LYS A 105 23.21 30.13 -7.91
N LYS A 106 22.64 29.43 -6.92
CA LYS A 106 22.78 27.97 -6.83
C LYS A 106 22.08 27.36 -8.05
N LYS A 107 22.85 26.73 -8.92
CA LYS A 107 22.35 25.94 -10.06
C LYS A 107 21.46 24.82 -9.51
N PRO A 108 20.22 24.65 -10.02
CA PRO A 108 19.36 23.56 -9.55
C PRO A 108 19.98 22.19 -9.85
N PRO A 109 19.69 21.16 -9.03
CA PRO A 109 20.17 19.80 -9.28
C PRO A 109 19.62 19.27 -10.61
N PRO A 110 20.38 18.42 -11.33
CA PRO A 110 19.91 17.84 -12.59
C PRO A 110 18.70 16.92 -12.35
N PRO A 111 17.76 16.83 -13.31
CA PRO A 111 16.63 15.91 -13.23
C PRO A 111 17.09 14.45 -13.22
N PRO A 112 16.32 13.54 -12.61
CA PRO A 112 16.62 12.11 -12.62
C PRO A 112 16.61 11.57 -14.06
N SER A 113 17.66 10.81 -14.41
CA SER A 113 17.81 10.19 -15.73
C SER A 113 16.60 9.28 -16.05
N PRO A 114 16.10 9.30 -17.30
CA PRO A 114 15.02 8.40 -17.71
C PRO A 114 15.46 6.92 -17.60
N PRO A 115 14.53 6.00 -17.29
CA PRO A 115 14.85 4.57 -17.20
C PRO A 115 15.36 4.06 -18.55
N LYS A 116 16.51 3.37 -18.52
CA LYS A 116 17.07 2.70 -19.70
C LYS A 116 16.04 1.70 -20.25
N LYS A 117 15.50 1.95 -21.44
CA LYS A 117 14.68 0.97 -22.16
C LYS A 117 15.53 -0.28 -22.38
N LYS A 118 15.08 -1.43 -21.88
CA LYS A 118 15.70 -2.73 -22.20
C LYS A 118 15.62 -2.94 -23.73
N PRO A 119 16.69 -3.40 -24.38
CA PRO A 119 16.65 -3.71 -25.81
C PRO A 119 15.61 -4.81 -26.09
N PRO A 120 14.92 -4.77 -27.24
CA PRO A 120 13.96 -5.79 -27.62
C PRO A 120 14.66 -7.15 -27.76
N PRO A 121 13.97 -8.26 -27.46
CA PRO A 121 14.53 -9.60 -27.63
C PRO A 121 14.86 -9.86 -29.11
N PRO A 122 15.93 -10.63 -29.39
CA PRO A 122 16.31 -10.98 -30.75
C PRO A 122 15.21 -11.81 -31.43
N PRO A 123 15.03 -11.65 -32.76
CA PRO A 123 14.04 -12.42 -33.50
C PRO A 123 14.36 -13.93 -33.44
N PRO A 124 13.33 -14.79 -33.47
CA PRO A 124 13.52 -16.24 -33.47
C PRO A 124 14.34 -16.65 -34.71
N LYS A 125 15.36 -17.47 -34.50
CA LYS A 125 16.12 -18.10 -35.59
C LYS A 125 15.18 -19.04 -36.35
N LYS A 126 15.10 -18.89 -37.67
CA LYS A 126 14.48 -19.86 -38.57
C LYS A 126 15.28 -21.16 -38.58
#